data_AF-A0A081CHB1-F1
#
_entry.id   AF-A0A081CHB1-F1
#
_cell.length_a   1.000
_cell.length_b   1.000
_cell.length_c   1.000
_cell.angle_alpha   90.00
_cell.angle_beta   90.00
_cell.angle_gamma   90.00
#
_symmetry.space_group_name_H-M   'P 1'
#
loop_
_entity.id
_entity.type
_entity.pdbx_description
1 polymer ?
#
loop_
_entity_poly.entity_id
_entity_poly.type
_entity_poly.pdbx_seq_one_letter_code
_entity_poly.pdbx_strand_id
1 'polypeptide(L)'
;MRSSDLDPEDPRDASGFPPDHHFSQRCSTPEGRRASVKILRLACFKIARGSAQPNPASIGSALAAATRGPRSCRACMSTCAGLEKRPGRIACIQLDSKHADVARNVDTALRLAAGLIADRFADPVDLVVLPELALTGYVFESREELDPLLEDASTFSAPRPISRPAPSSDVSAFISACRSSCVGSDHPSLNLAAHVAQQLQCHVVIGFPERGSSDHDQAIRAAAAGATAVSAPFDARPIEHRAEPRAIDDRAAYNSAALIAPDGSLLHVFRKHFLFETDEKWAVQGSGFQALHLPALGTVCVAICMDLNPFRFTAPFEDYELASFCVEHDVDLLVMPMAWLAPSDERHQLESDQAAAPLQPSLSTINYWALRCKPFFQPPKPSVSPSVPLSELGEVRLHKQRYLITANRVGRERDSIFGGSSCVLQMKPHERPLLIECLNSAEEACLVTTLPR
;
A
#
# COMPACT_ATOMS: atom_id res chain seq x y z
N MET A 1 -17.06 43.45 -36.30
CA MET A 1 -16.89 43.78 -34.87
C MET A 1 -18.05 43.14 -34.13
N ARG A 2 -17.93 42.19 -33.21
CA ARG A 2 -16.82 41.42 -32.63
C ARG A 2 -17.36 39.98 -32.45
N SER A 3 -16.51 38.98 -32.68
CA SER A 3 -16.74 37.60 -32.25
C SER A 3 -16.57 37.52 -30.73
N SER A 4 -17.43 36.74 -30.08
CA SER A 4 -17.28 36.33 -28.68
C SER A 4 -16.85 34.87 -28.69
N ASP A 5 -15.58 34.64 -28.38
CA ASP A 5 -15.01 33.33 -28.15
C ASP A 5 -15.54 32.79 -26.80
N LEU A 6 -16.12 31.59 -26.84
CA LEU A 6 -16.39 30.77 -25.67
C LEU A 6 -15.15 29.90 -25.48
N ASP A 7 -14.46 30.05 -24.34
CA ASP A 7 -13.41 29.13 -23.91
C ASP A 7 -14.02 27.73 -23.70
N PRO A 8 -13.35 26.64 -24.14
CA PRO A 8 -13.81 25.29 -23.86
C PRO A 8 -13.53 24.91 -22.40
N GLU A 9 -14.51 24.27 -21.75
CA GLU A 9 -14.37 23.71 -20.39
C GLU A 9 -13.17 22.76 -20.30
N ASP A 10 -12.45 22.86 -19.18
CA ASP A 10 -11.28 22.05 -18.87
C ASP A 10 -11.72 20.63 -18.48
N PRO A 11 -11.34 19.58 -19.23
CA PRO A 11 -11.68 18.19 -18.90
C PRO A 11 -11.08 17.69 -17.57
N ARG A 12 -10.25 18.51 -16.90
CA ARG A 12 -9.68 18.24 -15.56
C ARG A 12 -10.61 18.64 -14.40
N ASP A 13 -11.73 19.30 -14.69
CA ASP A 13 -12.73 19.67 -13.69
C ASP A 13 -13.87 18.63 -13.71
N ALA A 14 -13.77 17.61 -12.86
CA ALA A 14 -14.73 16.50 -12.76
C ALA A 14 -16.06 16.91 -12.08
N SER A 15 -16.55 18.13 -12.31
CA SER A 15 -17.81 18.65 -11.75
C SER A 15 -19.00 18.57 -12.72
N GLY A 16 -18.77 18.25 -14.00
CA GLY A 16 -19.83 18.09 -15.00
C GLY A 16 -20.48 16.70 -15.00
N PHE A 17 -21.32 16.39 -14.01
CA PHE A 17 -22.17 15.18 -14.04
C PHE A 17 -23.67 15.54 -14.11
N PRO A 18 -24.50 14.70 -14.78
CA PRO A 18 -25.93 14.92 -14.87
C PRO A 18 -26.61 14.83 -13.49
N PRO A 19 -27.69 15.58 -13.25
CA PRO A 19 -28.38 15.54 -11.96
C PRO A 19 -29.12 14.21 -11.76
N ASP A 20 -29.25 13.83 -10.50
CA ASP A 20 -30.10 12.76 -9.94
C ASP A 20 -29.49 11.36 -9.78
N HIS A 21 -28.57 11.22 -8.81
CA HIS A 21 -28.58 10.07 -7.89
C HIS A 21 -28.18 10.53 -6.48
N HIS A 22 -29.09 11.21 -5.78
CA HIS A 22 -28.95 11.42 -4.34
C HIS A 22 -29.04 10.07 -3.61
N PHE A 23 -27.89 9.57 -3.14
CA PHE A 23 -27.79 8.38 -2.31
C PHE A 23 -28.17 8.71 -0.87
N SER A 24 -29.36 8.28 -0.42
CA SER A 24 -29.73 8.29 1.00
C SER A 24 -29.00 7.17 1.75
N GLN A 25 -28.26 7.51 2.80
CA GLN A 25 -27.79 6.57 3.82
C GLN A 25 -28.52 6.81 5.15
N ARG A 26 -28.95 5.72 5.79
CA ARG A 26 -29.28 5.69 7.22
C ARG A 26 -28.02 5.34 7.98
N CYS A 27 -27.47 6.29 8.72
CA CYS A 27 -26.55 6.01 9.83
C CYS A 27 -27.33 5.31 10.95
N SER A 28 -26.94 4.10 11.30
CA SER A 28 -27.31 3.49 12.58
C SER A 28 -26.21 3.80 13.59
N THR A 29 -26.42 4.82 14.42
CA THR A 29 -25.63 5.06 15.63
C THR A 29 -26.18 4.21 16.77
N PRO A 30 -25.34 3.53 17.57
CA PRO A 30 -25.74 3.09 18.89
C PRO A 30 -25.47 4.20 19.90
N GLU A 31 -26.54 4.71 20.51
CA GLU A 31 -26.49 5.66 21.61
C GLU A 31 -25.74 5.11 22.83
N GLY A 32 -25.20 6.05 23.61
CA GLY A 32 -24.25 5.83 24.68
C GLY A 32 -24.74 4.97 25.85
N ARG A 33 -23.80 4.22 26.42
CA ARG A 33 -23.72 4.02 27.87
C ARG A 33 -22.27 4.16 28.32
N ARG A 34 -22.00 5.26 29.03
CA ARG A 34 -20.85 5.38 29.93
C ARG A 34 -20.98 4.32 31.02
N ALA A 35 -20.03 3.39 31.08
CA ALA A 35 -19.79 2.59 32.26
C ALA A 35 -18.32 2.76 32.66
N SER A 36 -18.10 3.56 33.70
CA SER A 36 -16.82 3.73 34.37
C SER A 36 -16.39 2.40 34.99
N VAL A 37 -15.32 1.79 34.48
CA VAL A 37 -14.67 0.65 35.15
C VAL A 37 -13.46 1.16 35.92
N LYS A 38 -13.66 1.27 37.24
CA LYS A 38 -12.58 1.40 38.24
C LYS A 38 -11.74 0.13 38.21
N ILE A 39 -10.44 0.25 37.94
CA ILE A 39 -9.48 -0.84 38.15
C ILE A 39 -9.13 -0.86 39.64
N LEU A 40 -9.66 -1.87 40.34
CA LEU A 40 -9.18 -2.30 41.65
C LEU A 40 -8.16 -3.42 41.39
N ARG A 41 -6.88 -3.20 41.70
CA ARG A 41 -5.88 -4.27 41.85
C ARG A 41 -5.19 -4.10 43.18
N LEU A 42 -5.57 -4.92 44.16
CA LEU A 42 -4.74 -5.22 45.31
C LEU A 42 -4.77 -6.74 45.58
N ALA A 43 -3.56 -7.28 45.64
CA ALA A 43 -3.09 -8.42 46.43
C ALA A 43 -3.76 -9.80 46.29
N CYS A 44 -2.95 -10.78 45.85
CA CYS A 44 -2.69 -11.96 46.67
C CYS A 44 -1.24 -12.44 46.51
N PHE A 45 -0.62 -12.70 47.64
CA PHE A 45 0.78 -13.08 47.85
C PHE A 45 0.79 -14.53 48.37
N LYS A 46 1.63 -15.39 47.78
CA LYS A 46 2.54 -16.38 48.44
C LYS A 46 1.88 -17.52 49.28
N ILE A 47 2.18 -18.82 49.11
CA ILE A 47 3.42 -19.55 49.46
C ILE A 47 3.25 -21.04 49.07
N ALA A 48 4.29 -21.69 48.51
CA ALA A 48 4.78 -23.00 48.99
C ALA A 48 6.20 -23.29 48.46
N ARG A 49 7.10 -23.65 49.38
CA ARG A 49 8.52 -23.97 49.21
C ARG A 49 8.71 -25.44 48.80
N GLY A 50 9.82 -25.74 48.12
CA GLY A 50 10.33 -27.12 47.99
C GLY A 50 11.62 -27.18 47.18
N SER A 51 12.74 -27.29 47.89
CA SER A 51 14.14 -27.38 47.42
C SER A 51 14.53 -28.75 46.88
N ALA A 52 15.37 -28.81 45.83
CA ALA A 52 16.61 -29.62 45.77
C ALA A 52 17.23 -29.63 44.35
N GLN A 53 18.50 -29.23 44.25
CA GLN A 53 19.42 -29.68 43.19
C GLN A 53 20.15 -30.96 43.64
N PRO A 54 20.80 -31.68 42.71
CA PRO A 54 22.23 -31.88 42.90
C PRO A 54 23.09 -31.73 41.62
N ASN A 55 24.39 -31.71 41.90
CA ASN A 55 25.59 -31.27 41.17
C ASN A 55 26.01 -32.08 39.91
N PRO A 56 26.96 -31.56 39.10
CA PRO A 56 27.54 -32.21 37.93
C PRO A 56 28.91 -32.88 38.22
N ALA A 57 29.19 -34.04 37.60
CA ALA A 57 30.52 -34.49 37.16
C ALA A 57 30.48 -35.95 36.66
N SER A 58 30.85 -36.21 35.41
CA SER A 58 31.94 -37.15 35.08
C SER A 58 32.28 -37.09 33.58
N ILE A 59 33.58 -37.04 33.35
CA ILE A 59 34.31 -36.97 32.09
C ILE A 59 34.63 -38.42 31.65
N GLY A 60 34.64 -38.72 30.35
CA GLY A 60 35.28 -39.95 29.85
C GLY A 60 34.94 -40.39 28.43
N SER A 61 35.73 -39.92 27.47
CA SER A 61 36.09 -40.46 26.13
C SER A 61 35.29 -41.62 25.49
N ALA A 62 34.94 -41.45 24.22
CA ALA A 62 35.38 -42.37 23.15
C ALA A 62 35.12 -41.78 21.75
N LEU A 63 36.20 -41.48 21.03
CA LEU A 63 36.26 -41.44 19.57
C LEU A 63 36.02 -42.86 19.04
N ALA A 64 35.09 -43.06 18.09
CA ALA A 64 35.24 -43.90 16.89
C ALA A 64 33.88 -44.23 16.24
N ALA A 65 33.93 -44.43 14.92
CA ALA A 65 32.95 -45.03 14.03
C ALA A 65 31.91 -44.09 13.38
N ALA A 66 32.31 -43.66 12.18
CA ALA A 66 31.50 -43.08 11.14
C ALA A 66 30.42 -44.02 10.60
N THR A 67 29.52 -43.41 9.82
CA THR A 67 28.59 -44.00 8.83
C THR A 67 27.37 -44.74 9.37
N ARG A 68 26.24 -44.02 9.43
CA ARG A 68 24.90 -44.51 9.07
C ARG A 68 23.95 -43.32 8.90
N GLY A 69 23.31 -43.25 7.73
CA GLY A 69 22.57 -42.09 7.22
C GLY A 69 21.40 -41.62 8.09
N PRO A 70 20.90 -40.39 7.85
CA PRO A 70 19.85 -39.82 8.68
C PRO A 70 18.55 -40.58 8.51
N ARG A 71 18.13 -41.24 9.60
CA ARG A 71 16.78 -41.75 9.81
C ARG A 71 15.80 -40.58 9.64
N SER A 72 14.83 -40.71 8.74
CA SER A 72 13.79 -39.71 8.55
C SER A 72 13.04 -39.51 9.87
N CYS A 73 13.22 -38.35 10.48
CA CYS A 73 12.46 -37.95 11.65
C CYS A 73 11.04 -37.61 11.18
N ARG A 74 10.12 -38.57 11.31
CA ARG A 74 8.71 -38.45 10.90
C ARG A 74 7.87 -37.53 11.82
N ALA A 75 8.53 -36.70 12.64
CA ALA A 75 7.92 -35.87 13.67
C ALA A 75 7.96 -34.36 13.37
N CYS A 76 8.31 -33.93 12.15
CA CYS A 76 8.34 -32.52 11.75
C CYS A 76 7.44 -32.17 10.54
N MET A 77 6.52 -33.05 10.14
CA MET A 77 5.60 -32.84 9.01
C MET A 77 4.12 -32.79 9.45
N SER A 78 3.84 -32.21 10.62
CA SER A 78 2.48 -32.18 11.20
C SER A 78 2.04 -30.82 11.75
N THR A 79 2.75 -29.73 11.50
CA THR A 79 2.35 -28.38 11.99
C THR A 79 2.00 -27.37 10.89
N CYS A 80 1.98 -27.76 9.62
CA CYS A 80 1.55 -26.88 8.52
C CYS A 80 0.07 -27.06 8.13
N ALA A 81 -0.70 -27.85 8.88
CA ALA A 81 -2.13 -27.96 8.71
C ALA A 81 -2.85 -27.05 9.71
N GLY A 82 -3.44 -25.95 9.23
CA GLY A 82 -4.46 -25.22 9.97
C GLY A 82 -4.01 -24.00 10.80
N LEU A 83 -3.02 -23.23 10.36
CA LEU A 83 -3.02 -21.81 10.74
C LEU A 83 -4.22 -21.19 10.02
N GLU A 84 -5.36 -21.10 10.72
CA GLU A 84 -6.46 -20.23 10.31
C GLU A 84 -5.84 -18.87 9.97
N LYS A 85 -5.76 -18.55 8.68
CA LYS A 85 -5.17 -17.28 8.22
C LYS A 85 -5.91 -16.18 8.95
N ARG A 86 -5.23 -15.44 9.83
CA ARG A 86 -5.81 -14.27 10.52
C ARG A 86 -6.47 -13.36 9.47
N PRO A 87 -7.55 -12.65 9.83
CA PRO A 87 -8.09 -11.64 8.94
C PRO A 87 -6.99 -10.61 8.66
N GLY A 88 -6.79 -10.26 7.38
CA GLY A 88 -5.68 -9.40 6.96
C GLY A 88 -5.82 -8.05 7.63
N ARG A 89 -4.94 -7.72 8.58
CA ARG A 89 -4.96 -6.42 9.26
C ARG A 89 -4.03 -5.47 8.51
N ILE A 90 -4.57 -4.37 8.04
CA ILE A 90 -3.87 -3.43 7.19
C ILE A 90 -3.74 -2.08 7.85
N ALA A 91 -2.68 -1.35 7.51
CA ALA A 91 -2.52 0.04 7.90
C ALA A 91 -2.18 0.93 6.70
N CYS A 92 -2.73 2.14 6.68
CA CYS A 92 -2.43 3.16 5.68
C CYS A 92 -1.92 4.41 6.42
N ILE A 93 -0.74 4.89 6.03
CA ILE A 93 -0.18 6.13 6.58
C ILE A 93 -0.53 7.27 5.63
N GLN A 94 -1.24 8.26 6.15
CA GLN A 94 -1.58 9.50 5.44
C GLN A 94 -0.59 10.59 5.86
N LEU A 95 0.22 11.05 4.92
CA LEU A 95 1.32 12.01 5.15
C LEU A 95 1.05 13.35 4.49
N ASP A 96 1.49 14.43 5.11
CA ASP A 96 1.67 15.73 4.45
C ASP A 96 3.15 15.89 4.09
N SER A 97 3.57 15.12 3.08
CA SER A 97 4.96 15.06 2.64
C SER A 97 5.46 16.44 2.23
N LYS A 98 6.59 16.87 2.81
CA LYS A 98 7.22 18.14 2.50
C LYS A 98 8.19 18.00 1.35
N HIS A 99 8.05 18.90 0.39
CA HIS A 99 8.82 18.90 -0.85
C HIS A 99 10.32 18.84 -0.56
N ALA A 100 10.98 17.81 -1.11
CA ALA A 100 12.40 17.50 -0.98
C ALA A 100 12.96 17.38 0.46
N ASP A 101 12.13 17.38 1.51
CA ASP A 101 12.56 17.27 2.90
C ASP A 101 12.43 15.83 3.41
N VAL A 102 13.31 14.96 2.88
CA VAL A 102 13.32 13.52 3.16
C VAL A 102 13.42 13.24 4.66
N ALA A 103 14.29 13.97 5.37
CA ALA A 103 14.50 13.74 6.80
C ALA A 103 13.22 14.01 7.62
N ARG A 104 12.53 15.11 7.35
CA ARG A 104 11.26 15.43 8.02
C ARG A 104 10.18 14.43 7.67
N ASN A 105 10.09 14.00 6.41
CA ASN A 105 9.07 13.05 5.99
C ASN A 105 9.27 11.67 6.63
N VAL A 106 10.53 11.22 6.76
CA VAL A 106 10.88 10.01 7.52
C VAL A 106 10.44 10.14 8.99
N ASP A 107 10.75 11.27 9.63
CA ASP A 107 10.38 11.53 11.02
C ASP A 107 8.87 11.45 11.23
N THR A 108 8.11 12.06 10.32
CA THR A 108 6.65 12.05 10.38
C THR A 108 6.07 10.66 10.14
N ALA A 109 6.54 9.94 9.12
CA ALA A 109 6.08 8.57 8.85
C ALA A 109 6.32 7.64 10.05
N LEU A 110 7.51 7.71 10.67
CA LEU A 110 7.84 6.94 11.86
C LEU A 110 6.99 7.33 13.07
N ARG A 111 6.72 8.63 13.26
CA ARG A 111 5.83 9.13 14.31
C ARG A 111 4.41 8.59 14.16
N LEU A 112 3.86 8.57 12.94
CA LEU A 112 2.52 8.05 12.68
C LEU A 112 2.46 6.52 12.84
N ALA A 113 3.52 5.81 12.49
CA ALA A 113 3.64 4.36 12.69
C ALA A 113 3.96 3.96 14.15
N ALA A 114 4.22 4.91 15.05
CA ALA A 114 4.69 4.63 16.41
C ALA A 114 3.71 3.72 17.20
N GLY A 115 2.40 3.92 17.02
CA GLY A 115 1.37 3.07 17.63
C GLY A 115 1.44 1.62 17.15
N LEU A 116 1.58 1.41 15.84
CA LEU A 116 1.77 0.08 15.25
C LEU A 116 3.01 -0.61 15.84
N ILE A 117 4.12 0.12 15.96
CA ILE A 117 5.38 -0.40 16.49
C ILE A 117 5.25 -0.74 17.97
N ALA A 118 4.56 0.09 18.75
CA ALA A 118 4.30 -0.16 20.17
C ALA A 118 3.47 -1.44 20.36
N ASP A 119 2.42 -1.61 19.56
CA ASP A 119 1.43 -2.68 19.73
C ASP A 119 1.72 -3.94 18.91
N ARG A 120 2.81 -3.98 18.14
CA ARG A 120 3.15 -5.03 17.15
C ARG A 120 3.03 -6.49 17.63
N PHE A 121 3.24 -6.76 18.91
CA PHE A 121 3.11 -8.12 19.47
C PHE A 121 1.68 -8.45 19.89
N ALA A 122 0.92 -7.44 20.33
CA ALA A 122 -0.45 -7.59 20.78
C ALA A 122 -1.42 -7.59 19.60
N ASP A 123 -1.18 -6.71 18.62
CA ASP A 123 -2.07 -6.47 17.48
C ASP A 123 -1.26 -6.30 16.18
N PRO A 124 -0.71 -7.40 15.63
CA PRO A 124 0.14 -7.36 14.45
C PRO A 124 -0.63 -6.91 13.20
N VAL A 125 0.05 -6.20 12.30
CA VAL A 125 -0.43 -5.86 10.96
C VAL A 125 0.24 -6.78 9.92
N ASP A 126 -0.47 -7.05 8.82
CA ASP A 126 0.03 -7.88 7.72
C ASP A 126 0.55 -7.04 6.54
N LEU A 127 0.04 -5.81 6.40
CA LEU A 127 0.41 -4.86 5.35
C LEU A 127 0.38 -3.41 5.86
N VAL A 128 1.42 -2.63 5.57
CA VAL A 128 1.47 -1.17 5.73
C VAL A 128 1.61 -0.50 4.36
N VAL A 129 0.83 0.52 4.09
CA VAL A 129 0.86 1.28 2.82
C VAL A 129 1.17 2.74 3.11
N LEU A 130 2.18 3.28 2.43
CA LEU A 130 2.53 4.69 2.43
C LEU A 130 2.16 5.33 1.08
N PRO A 131 2.01 6.67 1.02
CA PRO A 131 1.56 7.36 -0.18
C PRO A 131 2.55 7.32 -1.35
N GLU A 132 2.08 7.83 -2.48
CA GLU A 132 2.91 8.11 -3.65
C GLU A 132 3.99 9.16 -3.31
N LEU A 133 5.24 8.88 -3.70
CA LEU A 133 6.40 9.73 -3.41
C LEU A 133 6.48 10.16 -1.93
N ALA A 134 6.25 9.20 -1.03
CA ALA A 134 5.97 9.43 0.40
C ALA A 134 7.01 10.31 1.11
N LEU A 135 8.28 10.17 0.75
CA LEU A 135 9.38 10.85 1.43
C LEU A 135 9.91 12.07 0.70
N THR A 136 9.45 12.37 -0.51
CA THR A 136 10.05 13.41 -1.35
C THR A 136 9.11 14.57 -1.62
N GLY A 137 7.81 14.43 -1.38
CA GLY A 137 6.82 15.31 -1.99
C GLY A 137 6.58 14.93 -3.45
N TYR A 138 5.71 15.66 -4.15
CA TYR A 138 5.15 15.23 -5.43
C TYR A 138 5.35 16.23 -6.57
N VAL A 139 5.24 17.52 -6.29
CA VAL A 139 5.17 18.57 -7.31
C VAL A 139 6.56 19.03 -7.69
N PHE A 140 7.23 18.25 -8.54
CA PHE A 140 8.52 18.59 -9.15
C PHE A 140 8.32 19.35 -10.46
N GLU A 141 9.06 20.44 -10.65
CA GLU A 141 8.95 21.29 -11.87
C GLU A 141 9.86 20.84 -12.99
N SER A 142 10.95 20.14 -12.66
CA SER A 142 11.92 19.66 -13.64
C SER A 142 12.61 18.38 -13.16
N ARG A 143 13.30 17.73 -14.10
CA ARG A 143 14.08 16.53 -13.79
C ARG A 143 15.27 16.83 -12.86
N GLU A 144 15.90 17.99 -13.02
CA GLU A 144 17.06 18.41 -12.22
C GLU A 144 16.71 18.58 -10.74
N GLU A 145 15.46 18.99 -10.43
CA GLU A 145 14.96 19.10 -9.06
C GLU A 145 14.82 17.72 -8.39
N LEU A 146 14.41 16.71 -9.16
CA LEU A 146 14.18 15.35 -8.67
C LEU A 146 15.47 14.52 -8.61
N ASP A 147 16.42 14.74 -9.51
CA ASP A 147 17.63 13.92 -9.67
C ASP A 147 18.38 13.59 -8.35
N PRO A 148 18.55 14.52 -7.39
CA PRO A 148 19.20 14.24 -6.11
C PRO A 148 18.43 13.27 -5.21
N LEU A 149 17.14 13.04 -5.47
CA LEU A 149 16.23 12.24 -4.66
C LEU A 149 15.97 10.85 -5.26
N LEU A 150 16.42 10.58 -6.48
CA LEU A 150 16.20 9.31 -7.16
C LEU A 150 16.95 8.16 -6.48
N GLU A 151 16.21 7.11 -6.12
CA GLU A 151 16.73 5.87 -5.53
C GLU A 151 16.88 4.79 -6.60
N ASP A 152 18.01 4.09 -6.63
CA ASP A 152 18.22 2.97 -7.54
C ASP A 152 17.88 1.65 -6.84
N ALA A 153 16.68 1.14 -7.10
CA ALA A 153 16.22 -0.12 -6.50
C ALA A 153 17.07 -1.34 -6.91
N SER A 154 17.83 -1.26 -8.00
CA SER A 154 18.65 -2.38 -8.47
C SER A 154 19.87 -2.65 -7.58
N THR A 155 20.37 -1.60 -6.93
CA THR A 155 21.51 -1.63 -5.99
C THR A 155 21.10 -1.74 -4.53
N PHE A 156 19.78 -1.75 -4.25
CA PHE A 156 19.27 -1.85 -2.90
C PHE A 156 19.59 -3.21 -2.25
N SER A 157 20.08 -3.16 -1.01
CA SER A 157 20.23 -4.31 -0.14
C SER A 157 19.55 -4.02 1.18
N ALA A 158 18.73 -4.96 1.65
CA ALA A 158 18.01 -4.82 2.92
C ALA A 158 18.99 -4.50 4.07
N PRO A 159 18.72 -3.46 4.87
CA PRO A 159 19.54 -3.14 6.03
C PRO A 159 19.42 -4.25 7.09
N ARG A 160 20.41 -4.31 7.99
CA ARG A 160 20.32 -5.19 9.15
C ARG A 160 19.16 -4.72 10.05
N PRO A 161 18.36 -5.65 10.60
CA PRO A 161 17.34 -5.31 11.57
C PRO A 161 17.92 -4.50 12.72
N ILE A 162 17.26 -3.38 13.04
CA ILE A 162 17.58 -2.60 14.24
C ILE A 162 17.26 -3.48 15.45
N SER A 163 18.29 -3.78 16.25
CA SER A 163 18.20 -4.69 17.40
C SER A 163 17.00 -4.37 18.29
N ARG A 164 16.20 -5.40 18.61
CA ARG A 164 15.08 -5.35 19.57
C ARG A 164 15.56 -4.89 20.96
N PRO A 165 15.23 -3.68 21.45
CA PRO A 165 15.32 -3.31 22.86
C PRO A 165 14.11 -3.83 23.65
N ALA A 166 14.18 -3.76 24.98
CA ALA A 166 13.15 -4.24 25.90
C ALA A 166 11.81 -3.47 25.81
N PRO A 167 10.67 -4.08 26.21
CA PRO A 167 9.31 -3.73 25.73
C PRO A 167 8.75 -2.32 26.00
N SER A 168 9.33 -1.50 26.85
CA SER A 168 8.73 -0.20 27.26
C SER A 168 9.58 1.03 26.93
N SER A 169 10.80 0.87 26.40
CA SER A 169 11.69 1.96 25.97
C SER A 169 12.08 1.88 24.49
N ASP A 170 11.37 1.04 23.73
CA ASP A 170 11.77 0.52 22.42
C ASP A 170 11.46 1.47 21.25
N VAL A 171 10.25 2.05 21.22
CA VAL A 171 9.75 2.79 20.05
C VAL A 171 10.62 4.00 19.70
N SER A 172 10.98 4.84 20.69
CA SER A 172 11.80 6.03 20.44
C SER A 172 13.23 5.68 19.99
N ALA A 173 13.82 4.63 20.57
CA ALA A 173 15.14 4.14 20.17
C ALA A 173 15.12 3.59 18.74
N PHE A 174 14.09 2.80 18.40
CA PHE A 174 13.87 2.33 17.04
C PHE A 174 13.71 3.50 16.05
N ILE A 175 12.83 4.47 16.36
CA ILE A 175 12.60 5.64 15.50
C ILE A 175 13.90 6.39 15.23
N SER A 176 14.70 6.66 16.28
CA SER A 176 15.97 7.37 16.15
C SER A 176 17.00 6.62 15.30
N ALA A 177 17.12 5.30 15.50
CA ALA A 177 18.01 4.45 14.71
C ALA A 177 17.54 4.31 13.25
N CYS A 178 16.24 4.13 13.03
CA CYS A 178 15.64 4.02 11.70
C CYS A 178 15.83 5.32 10.93
N ARG A 179 15.53 6.46 11.54
CA ARG A 179 15.78 7.79 10.96
C ARG A 179 17.23 7.96 10.51
N SER A 180 18.17 7.63 11.39
CA SER A 180 19.60 7.74 11.09
C SER A 180 20.01 6.84 9.92
N SER A 181 19.45 5.62 9.85
CA SER A 181 19.68 4.69 8.73
C SER A 181 19.05 5.16 7.41
N CYS A 182 17.91 5.83 7.43
CA CYS A 182 17.24 6.31 6.23
C CYS A 182 17.97 7.54 5.66
N VAL A 183 18.24 8.54 6.51
CA VAL A 183 18.88 9.80 6.09
C VAL A 183 20.33 9.60 5.63
N GLY A 184 21.02 8.60 6.18
CA GLY A 184 22.40 8.28 5.81
C GLY A 184 22.54 7.35 4.59
N SER A 185 21.46 7.04 3.88
CA SER A 185 21.44 6.06 2.79
C SER A 185 21.08 6.71 1.46
N ASP A 186 21.59 6.13 0.38
CA ASP A 186 21.19 6.45 -1.00
C ASP A 186 19.77 5.93 -1.35
N HIS A 187 19.13 5.19 -0.43
CA HIS A 187 17.81 4.58 -0.59
C HIS A 187 16.88 4.86 0.61
N PRO A 188 16.59 6.13 0.96
CA PRO A 188 15.83 6.47 2.16
C PRO A 188 14.44 5.81 2.22
N SER A 189 13.70 5.74 1.10
CA SER A 189 12.36 5.13 1.06
C SER A 189 12.42 3.62 1.22
N LEU A 190 13.34 2.97 0.49
CA LEU A 190 13.50 1.51 0.59
C LEU A 190 14.00 1.09 1.98
N ASN A 191 14.91 1.87 2.59
CA ASN A 191 15.36 1.63 3.96
C ASN A 191 14.25 1.80 4.98
N LEU A 192 13.45 2.87 4.87
CA LEU A 192 12.32 3.09 5.79
C LEU A 192 11.36 1.90 5.72
N ALA A 193 10.97 1.50 4.50
CA ALA A 193 10.05 0.38 4.31
C ALA A 193 10.65 -0.94 4.82
N ALA A 194 11.94 -1.21 4.61
CA ALA A 194 12.60 -2.40 5.13
C ALA A 194 12.66 -2.44 6.67
N HIS A 195 13.01 -1.33 7.32
CA HIS A 195 13.03 -1.26 8.79
C HIS A 195 11.63 -1.43 9.38
N VAL A 196 10.61 -0.79 8.78
CA VAL A 196 9.21 -0.93 9.21
C VAL A 196 8.73 -2.38 9.01
N ALA A 197 9.03 -2.98 7.86
CA ALA A 197 8.67 -4.36 7.55
C ALA A 197 9.30 -5.34 8.54
N GLN A 198 10.60 -5.20 8.82
CA GLN A 198 11.32 -6.01 9.80
C GLN A 198 10.79 -5.81 11.22
N GLN A 199 10.52 -4.56 11.62
CA GLN A 199 10.07 -4.26 12.97
C GLN A 199 8.66 -4.81 13.23
N LEU A 200 7.75 -4.67 12.26
CA LEU A 200 6.35 -5.11 12.38
C LEU A 200 6.13 -6.56 11.91
N GLN A 201 7.11 -7.18 11.25
CA GLN A 201 7.00 -8.49 10.60
C GLN A 201 5.84 -8.55 9.59
N CYS A 202 5.75 -7.53 8.72
CA CYS A 202 4.66 -7.34 7.77
C CYS A 202 5.17 -6.93 6.38
N HIS A 203 4.31 -6.95 5.37
CA HIS A 203 4.64 -6.36 4.07
C HIS A 203 4.52 -4.83 4.14
N VAL A 204 5.35 -4.12 3.39
CA VAL A 204 5.27 -2.66 3.28
C VAL A 204 5.24 -2.23 1.82
N VAL A 205 4.32 -1.34 1.48
CA VAL A 205 4.28 -0.65 0.18
C VAL A 205 4.61 0.83 0.39
N ILE A 206 5.55 1.36 -0.38
CA ILE A 206 5.95 2.79 -0.32
C ILE A 206 6.17 3.35 -1.72
N GLY A 207 5.61 4.53 -2.00
CA GLY A 207 5.90 5.29 -3.22
C GLY A 207 7.21 6.06 -3.12
N PHE A 208 8.03 6.03 -4.16
CA PHE A 208 9.35 6.67 -4.22
C PHE A 208 9.75 7.00 -5.67
N PRO A 209 10.63 8.00 -5.88
CA PRO A 209 11.13 8.32 -7.21
C PRO A 209 12.31 7.40 -7.53
N GLU A 210 12.14 6.59 -8.58
CA GLU A 210 13.08 5.54 -8.93
C GLU A 210 14.02 5.97 -10.06
N ARG A 211 15.32 5.72 -9.90
CA ARG A 211 16.28 5.75 -11.01
C ARG A 211 16.14 4.48 -11.85
N GLY A 212 15.94 4.65 -13.15
CA GLY A 212 15.96 3.56 -14.11
C GLY A 212 17.30 2.84 -14.13
N SER A 213 17.25 1.51 -14.23
CA SER A 213 18.42 0.65 -14.38
C SER A 213 18.10 -0.47 -15.37
N SER A 214 19.06 -0.81 -16.21
CA SER A 214 18.97 -1.94 -17.15
C SER A 214 18.83 -3.30 -16.45
N ASP A 215 19.26 -3.42 -15.19
CA ASP A 215 19.08 -4.61 -14.35
C ASP A 215 17.69 -4.71 -13.68
N HIS A 216 16.81 -3.73 -13.94
CA HIS A 216 15.49 -3.69 -13.33
C HIS A 216 14.53 -4.75 -13.88
N ASP A 217 14.66 -5.13 -15.16
CA ASP A 217 13.76 -6.09 -15.82
C ASP A 217 13.88 -7.54 -15.30
N GLN A 218 14.73 -7.79 -14.32
CA GLN A 218 14.85 -9.09 -13.70
C GLN A 218 13.79 -9.25 -12.61
N ALA A 219 12.67 -9.86 -13.04
CA ALA A 219 11.79 -10.77 -12.31
C ALA A 219 11.90 -10.72 -10.77
N ILE A 220 10.78 -10.47 -10.08
CA ILE A 220 10.55 -10.63 -8.63
C ILE A 220 11.81 -11.10 -7.92
N ARG A 221 12.52 -10.18 -7.26
CA ARG A 221 13.83 -10.45 -6.65
C ARG A 221 13.76 -11.50 -5.53
N ALA A 222 12.56 -11.97 -5.20
CA ALA A 222 12.28 -12.86 -4.11
C ALA A 222 11.54 -14.14 -4.52
N ALA A 223 12.32 -15.14 -4.96
CA ALA A 223 11.98 -16.54 -4.67
C ALA A 223 11.99 -16.81 -3.13
N ALA A 224 12.66 -15.96 -2.33
CA ALA A 224 12.89 -16.14 -0.91
C ALA A 224 11.64 -16.02 -0.02
N ALA A 225 10.64 -15.21 -0.41
CA ALA A 225 9.42 -15.00 0.36
C ALA A 225 8.21 -15.82 -0.15
N GLY A 226 8.41 -16.67 -1.17
CA GLY A 226 7.32 -17.41 -1.82
C GLY A 226 6.38 -16.52 -2.65
N ALA A 227 6.80 -15.30 -2.98
CA ALA A 227 6.08 -14.41 -3.89
C ALA A 227 6.21 -14.92 -5.33
N THR A 228 5.10 -14.92 -6.08
CA THR A 228 5.10 -15.38 -7.48
C THR A 228 4.38 -14.40 -8.39
N ALA A 229 4.93 -14.17 -9.59
CA ALA A 229 4.33 -13.30 -10.58
C ALA A 229 3.07 -13.99 -11.11
N VAL A 230 1.96 -13.26 -11.13
CA VAL A 230 0.72 -13.79 -11.73
C VAL A 230 0.75 -13.63 -13.24
N SER A 231 1.40 -12.58 -13.75
CA SER A 231 1.56 -12.33 -15.18
C SER A 231 2.77 -11.47 -15.50
N ALA A 232 3.12 -11.43 -16.79
CA ALA A 232 3.93 -10.34 -17.35
C ALA A 232 3.19 -8.98 -17.19
N PRO A 233 3.90 -7.85 -17.29
CA PRO A 233 3.28 -6.53 -17.36
C PRO A 233 2.20 -6.45 -18.44
N PHE A 234 1.02 -5.97 -18.07
CA PHE A 234 -0.10 -5.73 -18.97
C PHE A 234 -0.13 -4.26 -19.40
N ASP A 235 0.23 -3.99 -20.65
CA ASP A 235 0.15 -2.66 -21.23
C ASP A 235 -1.31 -2.28 -21.51
N ALA A 236 -1.87 -1.47 -20.63
CA ALA A 236 -3.26 -1.04 -20.67
C ALA A 236 -3.51 0.16 -21.60
N ARG A 237 -2.47 0.69 -22.25
CA ARG A 237 -2.63 1.81 -23.18
C ARG A 237 -3.39 1.38 -24.44
N PRO A 238 -4.11 2.31 -25.10
CA PRO A 238 -4.60 2.09 -26.46
C PRO A 238 -3.47 1.67 -27.40
N ILE A 239 -3.76 0.84 -28.41
CA ILE A 239 -2.76 0.19 -29.27
C ILE A 239 -1.82 1.20 -29.91
N GLU A 240 -2.34 2.34 -30.34
CA GLU A 240 -1.62 3.47 -30.94
C GLU A 240 -0.64 4.16 -29.99
N HIS A 241 -0.79 3.96 -28.67
CA HIS A 241 0.05 4.53 -27.63
C HIS A 241 1.00 3.52 -26.98
N ARG A 242 0.92 2.25 -27.36
CA ARG A 242 1.84 1.22 -26.87
C ARG A 242 3.22 1.46 -27.46
N ALA A 243 4.20 1.60 -26.58
CA ALA A 243 5.59 1.73 -27.00
C ALA A 243 6.14 0.35 -27.38
N GLU A 244 6.92 0.28 -28.46
CA GLU A 244 7.78 -0.87 -28.71
C GLU A 244 8.73 -1.07 -27.51
N PRO A 245 9.03 -2.33 -27.11
CA PRO A 245 10.01 -2.60 -26.07
C PRO A 245 11.35 -1.93 -26.42
N ARG A 246 11.77 -0.95 -25.61
CA ARG A 246 13.07 -0.31 -25.72
C ARG A 246 13.90 -0.65 -24.49
N ALA A 247 15.21 -0.74 -24.66
CA ALA A 247 16.12 -0.86 -23.54
C ALA A 247 15.88 0.31 -22.57
N ILE A 248 15.83 0.00 -21.27
CA ILE A 248 15.72 1.02 -20.23
C ILE A 248 16.94 1.93 -20.34
N ASP A 249 16.72 3.23 -20.54
CA ASP A 249 17.77 4.24 -20.45
C ASP A 249 18.19 4.36 -18.97
N ASP A 250 19.48 4.27 -18.69
CA ASP A 250 20.03 4.48 -17.33
C ASP A 250 19.77 5.92 -16.83
N ARG A 251 19.34 6.83 -17.71
CA ARG A 251 18.84 8.17 -17.36
C ARG A 251 17.33 8.23 -17.12
N ALA A 252 16.57 7.16 -17.34
CA ALA A 252 15.14 7.17 -17.06
C ALA A 252 14.88 7.37 -15.56
N ALA A 253 13.77 8.02 -15.23
CA ALA A 253 13.21 8.02 -13.89
C ALA A 253 11.78 7.55 -13.95
N TYR A 254 11.30 6.98 -12.86
CA TYR A 254 9.95 6.45 -12.75
C TYR A 254 9.32 6.91 -11.44
N ASN A 255 8.02 7.15 -11.49
CA ASN A 255 7.20 7.19 -10.29
C ASN A 255 6.88 5.75 -9.92
N SER A 256 7.40 5.29 -8.79
CA SER A 256 7.40 3.86 -8.47
C SER A 256 6.88 3.59 -7.07
N ALA A 257 6.45 2.35 -6.84
CA ALA A 257 6.09 1.82 -5.54
C ALA A 257 6.85 0.52 -5.28
N ALA A 258 7.59 0.46 -4.18
CA ALA A 258 8.28 -0.74 -3.75
C ALA A 258 7.37 -1.58 -2.87
N LEU A 259 7.38 -2.90 -3.07
CA LEU A 259 6.79 -3.89 -2.18
C LEU A 259 7.91 -4.63 -1.44
N ILE A 260 7.94 -4.47 -0.12
CA ILE A 260 8.95 -5.05 0.78
C ILE A 260 8.35 -6.20 1.58
N ALA A 261 9.11 -7.28 1.74
CA ALA A 261 8.72 -8.45 2.53
C ALA A 261 8.97 -8.24 4.04
N PRO A 262 8.37 -9.07 4.92
CA PRO A 262 8.57 -9.02 6.37
C PRO A 262 10.02 -9.12 6.87
N ASP A 263 10.95 -9.66 6.07
CA ASP A 263 12.38 -9.73 6.39
C ASP A 263 13.17 -8.48 5.94
N GLY A 264 12.49 -7.51 5.32
CA GLY A 264 13.07 -6.28 4.76
C GLY A 264 13.56 -6.42 3.32
N SER A 265 13.44 -7.59 2.68
CA SER A 265 13.85 -7.77 1.28
C SER A 265 12.88 -7.10 0.31
N LEU A 266 13.41 -6.49 -0.75
CA LEU A 266 12.63 -5.95 -1.85
C LEU A 266 12.07 -7.09 -2.69
N LEU A 267 10.73 -7.22 -2.74
CA LEU A 267 10.04 -8.24 -3.53
C LEU A 267 9.90 -7.80 -4.99
N HIS A 268 9.37 -6.59 -5.19
CA HIS A 268 9.04 -6.04 -6.50
C HIS A 268 8.99 -4.52 -6.47
N VAL A 269 9.21 -3.91 -7.63
CA VAL A 269 8.98 -2.48 -7.87
C VAL A 269 7.94 -2.34 -8.96
N PHE A 270 6.86 -1.64 -8.63
CA PHE A 270 5.80 -1.29 -9.57
C PHE A 270 6.04 0.12 -10.07
N ARG A 271 6.01 0.33 -11.40
CA ARG A 271 6.16 1.64 -12.01
C ARG A 271 4.81 2.16 -12.47
N LYS A 272 4.49 3.40 -12.14
CA LYS A 272 3.25 4.09 -12.54
C LYS A 272 3.08 3.99 -14.05
N HIS A 273 1.98 3.41 -14.49
CA HIS A 273 1.77 3.11 -15.89
C HIS A 273 1.12 4.28 -16.63
N PHE A 274 0.15 4.93 -15.99
CA PHE A 274 -0.51 6.14 -16.47
C PHE A 274 0.01 7.35 -15.68
N LEU A 275 0.76 8.21 -16.37
CA LEU A 275 1.31 9.43 -15.77
C LEU A 275 0.26 10.52 -15.67
N PHE A 276 0.35 11.34 -14.61
CA PHE A 276 -0.33 12.63 -14.52
C PHE A 276 0.60 13.73 -15.06
N GLU A 277 0.06 14.90 -15.40
CA GLU A 277 0.82 16.01 -16.01
C GLU A 277 2.05 16.45 -15.16
N THR A 278 2.00 16.27 -13.84
CA THR A 278 3.13 16.51 -12.94
C THR A 278 4.26 15.49 -13.15
N ASP A 279 3.92 14.22 -13.38
CA ASP A 279 4.91 13.15 -13.60
C ASP A 279 5.57 13.26 -14.98
N GLU A 280 4.82 13.67 -16.01
CA GLU A 280 5.29 13.73 -17.41
C GLU A 280 6.50 14.66 -17.61
N LYS A 281 6.78 15.55 -16.65
CA LYS A 281 7.94 16.45 -16.68
C LYS A 281 9.28 15.75 -16.41
N TRP A 282 9.26 14.59 -15.75
CA TRP A 282 10.47 13.94 -15.23
C TRP A 282 10.46 12.41 -15.33
N ALA A 283 9.29 11.78 -15.38
CA ALA A 283 9.09 10.34 -15.36
C ALA A 283 8.85 9.75 -16.75
N VAL A 284 9.20 8.48 -16.89
CA VAL A 284 8.77 7.61 -17.99
C VAL A 284 7.64 6.71 -17.50
N GLN A 285 6.72 6.34 -18.39
CA GLN A 285 5.65 5.38 -18.10
C GLN A 285 6.23 3.99 -17.80
N GLY A 286 5.69 3.32 -16.79
CA GLY A 286 5.90 1.90 -16.54
C GLY A 286 5.40 1.02 -17.69
N SER A 287 5.89 -0.22 -17.76
CA SER A 287 5.59 -1.15 -18.85
C SER A 287 4.17 -1.72 -18.84
N GLY A 288 3.48 -1.67 -17.69
CA GLY A 288 2.12 -2.17 -17.57
C GLY A 288 1.73 -2.52 -16.14
N PHE A 289 0.47 -2.88 -15.95
CA PHE A 289 -0.04 -3.38 -14.68
C PHE A 289 0.49 -4.78 -14.39
N GLN A 290 0.74 -5.06 -13.10
CA GLN A 290 1.28 -6.34 -12.64
C GLN A 290 0.59 -6.78 -11.35
N ALA A 291 0.58 -8.08 -11.10
CA ALA A 291 0.10 -8.66 -9.84
C ALA A 291 1.05 -9.75 -9.34
N LEU A 292 1.17 -9.84 -8.01
CA LEU A 292 1.97 -10.85 -7.32
C LEU A 292 1.08 -11.65 -6.38
N HIS A 293 1.22 -12.97 -6.38
CA HIS A 293 0.65 -13.81 -5.35
C HIS A 293 1.58 -13.86 -4.14
N LEU A 294 1.07 -13.45 -2.98
CA LEU A 294 1.74 -13.46 -1.69
C LEU A 294 1.03 -14.47 -0.76
N PRO A 295 1.73 -15.44 -0.15
CA PRO A 295 1.08 -16.49 0.64
C PRO A 295 0.14 -15.97 1.75
N ALA A 296 0.51 -14.87 2.41
CA ALA A 296 -0.25 -14.27 3.50
C ALA A 296 -1.41 -13.38 3.04
N LEU A 297 -1.24 -12.65 1.91
CA LEU A 297 -2.16 -11.60 1.47
C LEU A 297 -3.03 -11.99 0.28
N GLY A 298 -2.75 -13.11 -0.39
CA GLY A 298 -3.38 -13.47 -1.66
C GLY A 298 -2.72 -12.73 -2.84
N THR A 299 -3.47 -12.55 -3.91
CA THR A 299 -2.99 -11.84 -5.10
C THR A 299 -3.11 -10.33 -4.90
N VAL A 300 -1.98 -9.63 -4.97
CA VAL A 300 -1.87 -8.19 -4.76
C VAL A 300 -1.47 -7.50 -6.05
N CYS A 301 -2.21 -6.47 -6.42
CA CYS A 301 -1.81 -5.50 -7.44
C CYS A 301 -1.49 -4.17 -6.74
N VAL A 302 -0.33 -3.58 -7.05
CA VAL A 302 0.00 -2.22 -6.63
C VAL A 302 -0.03 -1.33 -7.87
N ALA A 303 -0.78 -0.24 -7.78
CA ALA A 303 -0.94 0.75 -8.84
C ALA A 303 -0.97 2.15 -8.22
N ILE A 304 -0.57 3.18 -8.94
CA ILE A 304 -0.25 4.48 -8.36
C ILE A 304 -1.21 5.55 -8.91
N CYS A 305 -2.04 6.10 -8.02
CA CYS A 305 -2.89 7.27 -8.27
C CYS A 305 -3.60 7.27 -9.64
N MET A 306 -3.05 8.00 -10.62
CA MET A 306 -3.55 8.16 -11.98
C MET A 306 -3.75 6.84 -12.74
N ASP A 307 -3.11 5.75 -12.34
CA ASP A 307 -3.38 4.40 -12.86
C ASP A 307 -4.87 3.99 -12.75
N LEU A 308 -5.62 4.58 -11.81
CA LEU A 308 -7.05 4.32 -11.65
C LEU A 308 -7.91 5.05 -12.69
N ASN A 309 -7.41 6.13 -13.28
CA ASN A 309 -8.14 6.95 -14.26
C ASN A 309 -8.10 6.33 -15.66
N PRO A 310 -9.03 6.74 -16.55
CA PRO A 310 -8.89 6.46 -17.97
C PRO A 310 -7.57 7.02 -18.50
N PHE A 311 -6.93 6.29 -19.42
CA PHE A 311 -5.65 6.72 -19.99
C PHE A 311 -5.71 8.18 -20.50
N ARG A 312 -4.86 9.03 -19.93
CA ARG A 312 -4.77 10.49 -20.21
C ARG A 312 -6.08 11.27 -20.06
N PHE A 313 -7.07 10.74 -19.34
CA PHE A 313 -8.44 11.26 -19.31
C PHE A 313 -9.11 11.32 -20.70
N THR A 314 -8.64 10.50 -21.65
CA THR A 314 -9.14 10.46 -23.04
C THR A 314 -9.73 9.12 -23.43
N ALA A 315 -9.27 8.03 -22.81
CA ALA A 315 -9.89 6.72 -23.00
C ALA A 315 -11.34 6.72 -22.47
N PRO A 316 -12.24 5.90 -23.04
CA PRO A 316 -13.59 5.73 -22.54
C PRO A 316 -13.63 5.47 -21.03
N PHE A 317 -14.54 6.15 -20.32
CA PHE A 317 -14.66 6.01 -18.87
C PHE A 317 -15.02 4.56 -18.48
N GLU A 318 -15.71 3.84 -19.34
CA GLU A 318 -16.17 2.47 -19.12
C GLU A 318 -15.09 1.40 -19.33
N ASP A 319 -13.87 1.76 -19.74
CA ASP A 319 -12.80 0.78 -19.96
C ASP A 319 -12.29 0.19 -18.63
N TYR A 320 -12.32 1.00 -17.55
CA TYR A 320 -11.92 0.61 -16.20
C TYR A 320 -10.59 -0.17 -16.16
N GLU A 321 -9.59 0.28 -16.92
CA GLU A 321 -8.43 -0.49 -17.36
C GLU A 321 -7.76 -1.28 -16.22
N LEU A 322 -7.46 -0.60 -15.11
CA LEU A 322 -6.84 -1.20 -13.93
C LEU A 322 -7.75 -2.20 -13.21
N ALA A 323 -9.03 -1.86 -13.04
CA ALA A 323 -9.98 -2.74 -12.34
C ALA A 323 -10.33 -3.97 -13.19
N SER A 324 -10.45 -3.80 -14.51
CA SER A 324 -10.62 -4.90 -15.47
C SER A 324 -9.43 -5.86 -15.41
N PHE A 325 -8.19 -5.33 -15.47
CA PHE A 325 -6.97 -6.12 -15.24
C PHE A 325 -7.01 -6.89 -13.91
N CYS A 326 -7.36 -6.21 -12.81
CA CYS A 326 -7.44 -6.84 -11.50
C CYS A 326 -8.46 -7.99 -11.43
N VAL A 327 -9.60 -7.89 -12.12
CA VAL A 327 -10.59 -8.98 -12.20
C VAL A 327 -10.05 -10.15 -13.02
N GLU A 328 -9.47 -9.87 -14.19
CA GLU A 328 -8.91 -10.88 -15.10
C GLU A 328 -7.78 -11.70 -14.44
N HIS A 329 -6.97 -11.04 -13.61
CA HIS A 329 -5.82 -11.61 -12.93
C HIS A 329 -6.11 -12.07 -11.48
N ASP A 330 -7.39 -12.18 -11.10
CA ASP A 330 -7.84 -12.67 -9.79
C ASP A 330 -7.23 -11.96 -8.58
N VAL A 331 -7.03 -10.64 -8.68
CA VAL A 331 -6.51 -9.79 -7.60
C VAL A 331 -7.47 -9.81 -6.40
N ASP A 332 -6.92 -10.08 -5.21
CA ASP A 332 -7.58 -9.97 -3.91
C ASP A 332 -7.52 -8.52 -3.39
N LEU A 333 -6.33 -7.91 -3.46
CA LEU A 333 -6.04 -6.59 -2.92
C LEU A 333 -5.48 -5.68 -4.02
N LEU A 334 -6.22 -4.61 -4.35
CA LEU A 334 -5.70 -3.48 -5.10
C LEU A 334 -5.19 -2.43 -4.10
N VAL A 335 -3.87 -2.23 -4.07
CA VAL A 335 -3.18 -1.33 -3.15
C VAL A 335 -2.70 -0.11 -3.91
N MET A 336 -3.07 1.08 -3.42
CA MET A 336 -2.82 2.33 -4.13
C MET A 336 -2.17 3.40 -3.26
N PRO A 337 -0.83 3.57 -3.37
CA PRO A 337 -0.16 4.80 -3.00
C PRO A 337 -0.67 5.95 -3.88
N MET A 338 -1.05 7.07 -3.27
CA MET A 338 -1.63 8.19 -4.02
C MET A 338 -1.13 9.57 -3.60
N ALA A 339 -1.01 10.46 -4.58
CA ALA A 339 -0.95 11.91 -4.45
C ALA A 339 -2.13 12.56 -5.18
N TRP A 340 -3.35 12.18 -4.81
CA TRP A 340 -4.60 12.59 -5.44
C TRP A 340 -5.04 13.98 -4.97
N LEU A 341 -5.39 14.84 -5.93
CA LEU A 341 -5.79 16.23 -5.67
C LEU A 341 -7.17 16.32 -5.03
N ALA A 342 -7.36 17.33 -4.17
CA ALA A 342 -8.68 17.67 -3.67
C ALA A 342 -9.60 18.15 -4.82
N PRO A 343 -10.89 17.77 -4.80
CA PRO A 343 -11.91 18.31 -5.71
C PRO A 343 -11.95 19.84 -5.66
N SER A 344 -12.22 20.47 -6.81
CA SER A 344 -12.17 21.94 -6.95
C SER A 344 -13.09 22.68 -5.96
N ASP A 345 -14.28 22.15 -5.71
CA ASP A 345 -15.27 22.68 -4.77
C ASP A 345 -14.89 22.48 -3.29
N GLU A 346 -14.05 21.49 -2.99
CA GLU A 346 -13.56 21.21 -1.63
C GLU A 346 -12.25 21.98 -1.30
N ARG A 347 -11.51 22.45 -2.32
CA ARG A 347 -10.24 23.18 -2.14
C ARG A 347 -10.38 24.42 -1.26
N HIS A 348 -11.43 25.21 -1.45
CA HIS A 348 -11.66 26.43 -0.66
C HIS A 348 -11.80 26.16 0.83
N GLN A 349 -12.39 25.02 1.21
CA GLN A 349 -12.54 24.64 2.62
C GLN A 349 -11.17 24.26 3.21
N LEU A 350 -10.33 23.60 2.41
CA LEU A 350 -8.95 23.26 2.79
C LEU A 350 -8.02 24.48 2.75
N GLU A 351 -8.42 25.58 2.09
CA GLU A 351 -7.72 26.88 2.04
C GLU A 351 -8.01 27.77 3.23
N SER A 352 -9.21 27.67 3.79
CA SER A 352 -9.57 28.47 4.94
C SER A 352 -8.89 27.94 6.21
N ASP A 353 -7.98 28.74 6.79
CA ASP A 353 -7.42 28.51 8.13
C ASP A 353 -8.49 28.53 9.26
N GLN A 354 -9.75 28.80 8.93
CA GLN A 354 -10.87 28.88 9.85
C GLN A 354 -11.55 27.50 9.99
N ALA A 355 -10.95 26.62 10.79
CA ALA A 355 -11.56 25.36 11.20
C ALA A 355 -12.75 25.60 12.15
N ALA A 356 -13.95 25.83 11.60
CA ALA A 356 -15.19 25.89 12.39
C ALA A 356 -15.93 24.53 12.46
N ALA A 357 -15.64 23.60 11.55
CA ALA A 357 -16.23 22.27 11.51
C ALA A 357 -15.13 21.19 11.49
N PRO A 358 -15.37 20.01 12.12
CA PRO A 358 -14.42 18.90 12.05
C PRO A 358 -14.26 18.45 10.60
N LEU A 359 -13.01 18.42 10.12
CA LEU A 359 -12.65 17.99 8.79
C LEU A 359 -13.16 16.57 8.53
N GLN A 360 -13.92 16.41 7.43
CA GLN A 360 -14.53 15.15 7.01
C GLN A 360 -13.70 14.50 5.90
N PRO A 361 -13.84 13.19 5.66
CA PRO A 361 -13.37 12.58 4.42
C PRO A 361 -14.05 13.23 3.19
N SER A 362 -13.32 13.31 2.09
CA SER A 362 -13.85 13.67 0.77
C SER A 362 -14.66 12.50 0.21
N LEU A 363 -15.97 12.48 0.47
CA LEU A 363 -16.84 11.42 -0.03
C LEU A 363 -16.95 11.44 -1.56
N SER A 364 -16.85 12.61 -2.19
CA SER A 364 -16.81 12.75 -3.65
C SER A 364 -15.62 11.96 -4.23
N THR A 365 -14.42 12.15 -3.67
CA THR A 365 -13.19 11.44 -4.04
C THR A 365 -13.31 9.94 -3.79
N ILE A 366 -13.76 9.52 -2.59
CA ILE A 366 -13.92 8.10 -2.25
C ILE A 366 -14.93 7.42 -3.19
N ASN A 367 -16.04 8.09 -3.49
CA ASN A 367 -17.05 7.57 -4.42
C ASN A 367 -16.50 7.45 -5.85
N TYR A 368 -15.67 8.41 -6.28
CA TYR A 368 -15.01 8.34 -7.58
C TYR A 368 -14.05 7.14 -7.64
N TRP A 369 -13.23 6.92 -6.61
CA TRP A 369 -12.35 5.75 -6.55
C TRP A 369 -13.14 4.43 -6.56
N ALA A 370 -14.23 4.36 -5.78
CA ALA A 370 -15.12 3.22 -5.81
C ALA A 370 -15.71 2.99 -7.21
N LEU A 371 -16.17 4.05 -7.89
CA LEU A 371 -16.72 4.00 -9.23
C LEU A 371 -15.71 3.51 -10.27
N ARG A 372 -14.43 3.91 -10.17
CA ARG A 372 -13.37 3.42 -11.06
C ARG A 372 -13.05 1.93 -10.85
N CYS A 373 -13.44 1.37 -9.71
CA CYS A 373 -13.41 -0.06 -9.44
C CYS A 373 -14.73 -0.79 -9.76
N LYS A 374 -15.61 -0.21 -10.59
CA LYS A 374 -16.90 -0.82 -10.98
C LYS A 374 -16.81 -2.31 -11.36
N PRO A 375 -15.82 -2.80 -12.12
CA PRO A 375 -15.68 -4.23 -12.41
C PRO A 375 -15.64 -5.15 -11.17
N PHE A 376 -15.25 -4.66 -9.99
CA PHE A 376 -15.16 -5.48 -8.76
C PHE A 376 -16.54 -5.85 -8.19
N PHE A 377 -17.52 -4.97 -8.34
CA PHE A 377 -18.86 -5.14 -7.73
C PHE A 377 -20.00 -5.11 -8.75
N GLN A 378 -19.72 -4.75 -10.00
CA GLN A 378 -20.62 -4.90 -11.14
C GLN A 378 -19.84 -5.51 -12.31
N PRO A 379 -19.43 -6.78 -12.19
CA PRO A 379 -18.73 -7.44 -13.28
C PRO A 379 -19.62 -7.49 -14.53
N PRO A 380 -19.03 -7.38 -15.73
CA PRO A 380 -19.80 -7.48 -16.97
C PRO A 380 -20.56 -8.81 -16.99
N LYS A 381 -21.83 -8.77 -17.42
CA LYS A 381 -22.62 -10.00 -17.57
C LYS A 381 -21.86 -10.93 -18.54
N PRO A 382 -21.68 -12.22 -18.22
CA PRO A 382 -21.10 -13.15 -19.18
C PRO A 382 -21.94 -13.08 -20.45
N SER A 383 -21.32 -12.64 -21.56
CA SER A 383 -22.01 -12.59 -22.83
C SER A 383 -22.48 -14.00 -23.18
N VAL A 384 -23.78 -14.18 -23.42
CA VAL A 384 -24.32 -15.42 -23.96
C VAL A 384 -23.86 -15.49 -25.42
N SER A 385 -22.64 -15.98 -25.66
CA SER A 385 -22.20 -16.43 -26.98
C SER A 385 -21.33 -17.70 -26.84
N PRO A 386 -21.61 -18.75 -27.65
CA PRO A 386 -21.13 -20.09 -27.40
C PRO A 386 -19.82 -20.36 -28.12
N SER A 387 -18.66 -20.03 -27.56
CA SER A 387 -17.41 -20.55 -28.12
C SER A 387 -16.23 -20.67 -27.17
N VAL A 388 -16.37 -20.36 -25.89
CA VAL A 388 -15.36 -20.68 -24.89
C VAL A 388 -16.08 -21.35 -23.73
N PRO A 389 -15.80 -22.63 -23.41
CA PRO A 389 -16.29 -23.21 -22.18
C PRO A 389 -15.83 -22.30 -21.04
N LEU A 390 -16.75 -21.82 -20.21
CA LEU A 390 -16.47 -21.30 -18.88
C LEU A 390 -15.84 -22.45 -18.09
N SER A 391 -14.58 -22.75 -18.37
CA SER A 391 -13.77 -23.69 -17.59
C SER A 391 -13.81 -23.18 -16.15
N GLU A 392 -13.95 -24.09 -15.20
CA GLU A 392 -14.30 -23.96 -13.77
C GLU A 392 -13.60 -22.83 -12.96
N LEU A 393 -12.68 -22.06 -13.55
CA LEU A 393 -12.08 -20.83 -13.04
C LEU A 393 -12.88 -19.53 -13.33
N GLY A 394 -13.82 -19.53 -14.28
CA GLY A 394 -14.53 -18.30 -14.71
C GLY A 394 -15.61 -17.80 -13.75
N GLU A 395 -16.39 -18.69 -13.13
CA GLU A 395 -17.46 -18.32 -12.20
C GLU A 395 -16.90 -17.89 -10.83
N VAL A 396 -15.88 -18.59 -10.31
CA VAL A 396 -15.29 -18.27 -9.00
C VAL A 396 -14.68 -16.86 -8.97
N ARG A 397 -14.03 -16.43 -10.06
CA ARG A 397 -13.42 -15.08 -10.18
C ARG A 397 -14.45 -13.95 -10.15
N LEU A 398 -15.61 -14.17 -10.77
CA LEU A 398 -16.69 -13.17 -10.86
C LEU A 398 -17.44 -12.98 -9.53
N HIS A 399 -17.35 -13.95 -8.62
CA HIS A 399 -18.02 -13.92 -7.32
C HIS A 399 -17.07 -13.65 -6.14
N LYS A 400 -15.78 -13.44 -6.41
CA LYS A 400 -14.76 -13.14 -5.40
C LYS A 400 -14.88 -11.70 -4.89
N GLN A 401 -14.90 -11.54 -3.56
CA GLN A 401 -14.78 -10.22 -2.94
C GLN A 401 -13.36 -9.67 -3.09
N ARG A 402 -13.24 -8.36 -3.26
CA ARG A 402 -11.96 -7.66 -3.47
C ARG A 402 -11.88 -6.44 -2.57
N TYR A 403 -10.66 -5.97 -2.34
CA TYR A 403 -10.41 -4.77 -1.53
C TYR A 403 -9.66 -3.72 -2.33
N LEU A 404 -10.11 -2.47 -2.22
CA LEU A 404 -9.32 -1.30 -2.59
C LEU A 404 -8.74 -0.69 -1.31
N ILE A 405 -7.42 -0.54 -1.27
CA ILE A 405 -6.67 0.03 -0.15
C ILE A 405 -5.96 1.26 -0.67
N THR A 406 -6.31 2.44 -0.16
CA THR A 406 -5.75 3.73 -0.61
C THR A 406 -4.96 4.40 0.50
N ALA A 407 -3.72 4.79 0.20
CA ALA A 407 -2.91 5.65 1.06
C ALA A 407 -2.66 6.94 0.28
N ASN A 408 -3.58 7.89 0.43
CA ASN A 408 -3.48 9.18 -0.22
C ASN A 408 -2.88 10.21 0.73
N ARG A 409 -1.97 11.04 0.21
CA ARG A 409 -1.38 12.13 0.99
C ARG A 409 -2.36 13.25 1.26
N VAL A 410 -2.04 14.09 2.25
CA VAL A 410 -2.72 15.35 2.55
C VAL A 410 -1.80 16.54 2.28
N GLY A 411 -2.34 17.73 2.55
CA GLY A 411 -1.58 18.95 2.61
C GLY A 411 -1.49 19.68 1.28
N ARG A 412 -0.52 20.58 1.23
CA ARG A 412 -0.34 21.54 0.15
C ARG A 412 1.09 21.52 -0.33
N GLU A 413 1.25 21.60 -1.63
CA GLU A 413 2.55 21.68 -2.26
C GLU A 413 2.45 22.56 -3.50
N ARG A 414 3.10 23.73 -3.44
CA ARG A 414 2.91 24.81 -4.42
C ARG A 414 1.41 25.12 -4.56
N ASP A 415 0.88 25.11 -5.79
CA ASP A 415 -0.54 25.39 -6.08
C ASP A 415 -1.43 24.13 -5.97
N SER A 416 -0.86 22.98 -5.61
CA SER A 416 -1.62 21.73 -5.46
C SER A 416 -2.09 21.53 -4.01
N ILE A 417 -3.35 21.11 -3.87
CA ILE A 417 -3.97 20.71 -2.60
C ILE A 417 -4.37 19.24 -2.75
N PHE A 418 -3.94 18.38 -1.82
CA PHE A 418 -4.23 16.95 -1.85
C PHE A 418 -5.44 16.60 -1.00
N GLY A 419 -6.23 15.61 -1.45
CA GLY A 419 -7.55 15.31 -0.89
C GLY A 419 -7.58 14.38 0.33
N GLY A 420 -6.42 13.88 0.79
CA GLY A 420 -6.34 12.93 1.89
C GLY A 420 -7.31 11.77 1.71
N SER A 421 -8.11 11.50 2.74
CA SER A 421 -9.20 10.54 2.67
C SER A 421 -8.75 9.11 2.41
N SER A 422 -7.53 8.76 2.84
CA SER A 422 -7.02 7.39 2.79
C SER A 422 -8.05 6.43 3.38
N CYS A 423 -8.38 5.37 2.65
CA CYS A 423 -9.52 4.53 2.98
C CYS A 423 -9.37 3.08 2.51
N VAL A 424 -10.25 2.24 3.04
CA VAL A 424 -10.36 0.82 2.72
C VAL A 424 -11.80 0.53 2.29
N LEU A 425 -11.96 0.04 1.07
CA LEU A 425 -13.25 -0.37 0.52
C LEU A 425 -13.31 -1.88 0.36
N GLN A 426 -14.38 -2.51 0.84
CA GLN A 426 -14.75 -3.87 0.48
C GLN A 426 -15.69 -3.82 -0.73
N MET A 427 -15.41 -4.63 -1.74
CA MET A 427 -16.22 -4.71 -2.95
C MET A 427 -16.63 -6.16 -3.17
N LYS A 428 -17.93 -6.41 -3.05
CA LYS A 428 -18.56 -7.70 -3.29
C LYS A 428 -19.35 -7.66 -4.60
N PRO A 429 -19.25 -8.70 -5.45
CA PRO A 429 -20.02 -8.78 -6.69
C PRO A 429 -21.52 -8.62 -6.44
N HIS A 430 -22.14 -7.73 -7.22
CA HIS A 430 -23.55 -7.36 -7.17
C HIS A 430 -24.02 -6.66 -5.89
N GLU A 431 -23.10 -6.22 -5.04
CA GLU A 431 -23.37 -5.39 -3.87
C GLU A 431 -22.83 -3.96 -4.05
N ARG A 432 -23.25 -3.04 -3.18
CA ARG A 432 -22.63 -1.70 -3.15
C ARG A 432 -21.28 -1.79 -2.45
N PRO A 433 -20.26 -1.03 -2.89
CA PRO A 433 -19.00 -0.90 -2.15
C PRO A 433 -19.25 -0.49 -0.71
N LEU A 434 -18.59 -1.18 0.22
CA LEU A 434 -18.65 -0.91 1.65
C LEU A 434 -17.38 -0.18 2.08
N LEU A 435 -17.53 1.04 2.58
CA LEU A 435 -16.45 1.78 3.23
C LEU A 435 -16.20 1.17 4.62
N ILE A 436 -15.07 0.48 4.76
CA ILE A 436 -14.68 -0.19 6.01
C ILE A 436 -14.14 0.83 7.01
N GLU A 437 -13.24 1.69 6.55
CA GLU A 437 -12.62 2.75 7.35
C GLU A 437 -12.05 3.84 6.44
N CYS A 438 -12.00 5.09 6.92
CA CYS A 438 -11.35 6.22 6.23
C CYS A 438 -10.78 7.26 7.19
N LEU A 439 -9.74 7.96 6.75
CA LEU A 439 -9.26 9.19 7.36
C LEU A 439 -9.98 10.41 6.79
N ASN A 440 -9.84 11.57 7.44
CA ASN A 440 -10.30 12.83 6.87
C ASN A 440 -9.39 13.34 5.75
N SER A 441 -9.75 14.46 5.14
CA SER A 441 -9.08 15.04 3.98
C SER A 441 -7.85 15.88 4.25
N ALA A 442 -7.46 16.14 5.51
CA ALA A 442 -6.38 17.11 5.80
C ALA A 442 -5.38 16.71 6.90
N GLU A 443 -5.72 15.78 7.78
CA GLU A 443 -4.86 15.42 8.91
C GLU A 443 -3.88 14.29 8.56
N GLU A 444 -2.68 14.38 9.12
CA GLU A 444 -1.72 13.29 9.13
C GLU A 444 -2.14 12.23 10.16
N ALA A 445 -2.37 11.00 9.71
CA ALA A 445 -2.82 9.93 10.58
C ALA A 445 -2.42 8.54 10.05
N CYS A 446 -2.54 7.53 10.91
CA CYS A 446 -2.39 6.13 10.53
C CYS A 446 -3.75 5.43 10.68
N LEU A 447 -4.36 5.07 9.55
CA LEU A 447 -5.55 4.22 9.52
C LEU A 447 -5.13 2.78 9.79
N VAL A 448 -5.89 2.06 10.62
CA VAL A 448 -5.65 0.63 10.86
C VAL A 448 -6.98 -0.09 10.90
N THR A 449 -7.13 -1.14 10.10
CA THR A 449 -8.39 -1.90 10.05
C THR A 449 -8.15 -3.37 9.71
N THR A 450 -9.15 -4.20 10.01
CA THR A 450 -9.13 -5.64 9.79
C THR A 450 -10.09 -5.97 8.65
N LEU A 451 -9.59 -6.59 7.59
CA LEU A 451 -10.40 -6.97 6.45
C LEU A 451 -11.38 -8.09 6.82
N PRO A 452 -12.70 -7.92 6.62
CA PRO A 452 -13.67 -8.99 6.81
C PRO A 452 -13.40 -10.17 5.85
N ARG A 453 -13.96 -11.35 6.11
CA ARG A 453 -13.96 -12.46 5.15
C ARG A 453 -15.35 -12.83 4.70
#